data_AF-A0A2N2XNT3-F1
#
_entry.id   AF-A0A2N2XNT3-F1
#
_cell.length_a   1.000
_cell.length_b   1.000
_cell.length_c   1.000
_cell.angle_alpha   90.00
_cell.angle_beta   90.00
_cell.angle_gamma   90.00
#
_symmetry.space_group_name_H-M   'P 1'
#
loop_
_entity.id
_entity.type
_entity.pdbx_description
1 polymer ?
#
loop_
_entity_poly.entity_id
_entity_poly.type
_entity_poly.pdbx_seq_one_letter_code
_entity_poly.pdbx_strand_id
1 'polypeptide(L)'
;MKRNILTLLAIVALFAACSKDETTTATDDKNITLVTDKATLNKMITYVNEPITLTGGTKATASINLVAIVPSAIVNGVKLSASSTIIRNNVAYVTYHERGNGFGGSLRAYDVTVPN
;
A
#
# COMPACT_ATOMS: atom_id res chain seq x y z
N MET A 1 2.93 45.04 -55.06
CA MET A 1 3.26 44.33 -53.80
C MET A 1 2.19 44.66 -52.77
N LYS A 2 1.33 43.69 -52.40
CA LYS A 2 0.36 43.69 -51.27
C LYS A 2 -0.76 42.71 -51.62
N ARG A 3 -0.56 41.40 -51.40
CA ARG A 3 -1.67 40.43 -51.42
C ARG A 3 -1.39 39.03 -50.85
N ASN A 4 -0.28 38.83 -50.12
CA ASN A 4 0.10 37.49 -49.64
C ASN A 4 0.34 37.42 -48.12
N ILE A 5 -0.30 38.30 -47.32
CA ILE A 5 -0.12 38.34 -45.86
C ILE A 5 -1.29 37.70 -45.09
N LEU A 6 -2.42 37.40 -45.74
CA LEU A 6 -3.60 36.86 -45.03
C LEU A 6 -3.60 35.33 -44.89
N THR A 7 -2.79 34.60 -45.67
CA THR A 7 -2.76 33.13 -45.66
C THR A 7 -1.81 32.52 -44.63
N LEU A 8 -0.89 33.32 -44.06
CA LEU A 8 0.06 32.82 -43.05
C LEU A 8 -0.57 32.72 -41.64
N LEU A 9 -1.64 33.48 -41.37
CA LEU A 9 -2.28 33.51 -40.06
C LEU A 9 -3.21 32.31 -39.79
N ALA A 10 -3.71 31.65 -40.84
CA ALA A 10 -4.62 30.51 -40.71
C ALA A 10 -3.91 29.19 -40.35
N ILE A 11 -2.61 29.06 -40.65
CA ILE A 11 -1.84 27.83 -40.41
C ILE A 11 -1.38 27.75 -38.95
N VAL A 12 -1.18 28.88 -38.27
CA VAL A 12 -0.74 28.93 -36.86
C VAL A 12 -1.87 28.51 -35.90
N ALA A 13 -3.14 28.66 -36.29
CA ALA A 13 -4.29 28.25 -35.46
C ALA A 13 -4.44 26.73 -35.35
N LEU A 14 -3.89 25.94 -36.27
CA LEU A 14 -3.96 24.48 -36.26
C LEU A 14 -2.99 23.82 -35.27
N PHE A 15 -1.96 24.54 -34.79
CA PHE A 15 -1.03 24.02 -33.79
C PHE A 15 -1.45 24.28 -32.34
N ALA A 16 -2.48 25.12 -32.09
CA ALA A 16 -2.99 25.39 -30.75
C ALA A 16 -4.03 24.36 -30.26
N ALA A 17 -4.61 23.57 -31.17
CA ALA A 17 -5.61 22.55 -30.84
C ALA A 17 -5.00 21.21 -30.38
N CYS A 18 -3.68 21.07 -30.39
CA CYS A 18 -2.98 19.95 -29.74
C CYS A 18 -2.36 20.40 -28.41
N SER A 19 -3.07 21.28 -27.69
CA SER A 19 -2.85 21.43 -26.26
C SER A 19 -3.26 20.11 -25.63
N LYS A 20 -2.25 19.26 -25.43
CA LYS A 20 -2.23 18.05 -24.62
C LYS A 20 -3.28 18.20 -23.53
N ASP A 21 -4.33 17.36 -23.61
CA ASP A 21 -5.40 17.33 -22.62
C ASP A 21 -4.77 17.49 -21.25
N GLU A 22 -5.12 18.60 -20.61
CA GLU A 22 -4.67 18.91 -19.28
C GLU A 22 -5.00 17.71 -18.42
N THR A 23 -3.92 17.12 -17.91
CA THR A 23 -3.82 16.35 -16.69
C THR A 23 -5.18 16.22 -16.01
N THR A 24 -5.77 15.02 -16.07
CA THR A 24 -6.74 14.61 -15.06
C THR A 24 -6.08 14.90 -13.73
N THR A 25 -6.44 16.02 -13.09
CA THR A 25 -6.00 16.33 -11.74
C THR A 25 -6.66 15.25 -10.91
N ALA A 26 -5.92 14.15 -10.70
CA ALA A 26 -6.26 13.17 -9.70
C ALA A 26 -6.50 14.00 -8.43
N THR A 27 -7.73 13.97 -7.96
CA THR A 27 -8.08 14.61 -6.69
C THR A 27 -7.26 13.89 -5.63
N ASP A 28 -6.17 14.54 -5.27
CA ASP A 28 -5.22 14.12 -4.25
C ASP A 28 -5.91 14.28 -2.90
N ASP A 29 -6.65 13.26 -2.45
CA ASP A 29 -7.21 13.20 -1.07
C ASP A 29 -7.66 11.78 -0.64
N LYS A 30 -7.01 10.74 -1.16
CA LYS A 30 -7.23 9.34 -0.73
C LYS A 30 -5.87 8.61 -0.64
N ASN A 31 -4.93 9.17 0.12
CA ASN A 31 -3.56 8.68 0.18
C ASN A 31 -3.48 7.28 0.82
N ILE A 32 -3.19 6.27 -0.01
CA ILE A 32 -2.70 4.97 0.47
C ILE A 32 -1.22 5.15 0.79
N THR A 33 -0.85 5.11 2.07
CA THR A 33 0.56 5.23 2.47
C THR A 33 1.27 3.87 2.33
N LEU A 34 2.26 3.81 1.46
CA LEU A 34 3.20 2.68 1.38
C LEU A 34 4.37 2.93 2.33
N VAL A 35 4.55 2.05 3.33
CA VAL A 35 5.70 2.08 4.23
C VAL A 35 6.54 0.83 4.00
N THR A 36 7.80 1.04 3.59
CA THR A 36 8.76 -0.04 3.31
C THR A 36 10.05 0.08 4.12
N ASP A 37 10.14 1.03 5.06
CA ASP A 37 11.29 1.12 5.97
C ASP A 37 11.31 -0.08 6.92
N LYS A 38 12.02 -1.11 6.50
CA LYS A 38 12.15 -2.38 7.20
C LYS A 38 12.77 -2.21 8.59
N ALA A 39 13.71 -1.29 8.77
CA ALA A 39 14.38 -1.12 10.06
C ALA A 39 13.40 -0.62 11.14
N THR A 40 12.46 0.24 10.76
CA THR A 40 11.41 0.74 11.65
C THR A 40 10.28 -0.29 11.80
N LEU A 41 9.84 -0.90 10.70
CA LEU A 41 8.73 -1.86 10.72
C LEU A 41 9.09 -3.15 11.48
N ASN A 42 10.30 -3.66 11.35
CA ASN A 42 10.72 -4.90 12.02
C ASN A 42 10.81 -4.75 13.54
N LYS A 43 11.11 -3.54 14.05
CA LYS A 43 11.07 -3.25 15.49
C LYS A 43 9.66 -3.36 16.09
N MET A 44 8.62 -3.34 15.24
CA MET A 44 7.23 -3.48 15.65
C MET A 44 6.75 -4.93 15.67
N ILE A 45 7.59 -5.89 15.27
CA ILE A 45 7.24 -7.31 15.25
C ILE A 45 7.56 -7.92 16.61
N THR A 46 6.57 -8.56 17.22
CA THR A 46 6.75 -9.41 18.39
C THR A 46 6.54 -10.87 17.98
N TYR A 47 7.54 -11.71 18.24
CA TYR A 47 7.45 -13.15 17.99
C TYR A 47 6.96 -13.88 19.24
N VAL A 48 5.98 -14.76 19.08
CA VAL A 48 5.41 -15.57 20.16
C VAL A 48 5.25 -17.02 19.71
N ASN A 49 5.49 -17.93 20.64
CA ASN A 49 5.31 -19.36 20.45
C ASN A 49 3.90 -19.74 20.90
N GLU A 50 3.03 -20.12 19.97
CA GLU A 50 1.66 -20.55 20.25
C GLU A 50 1.51 -22.07 20.08
N PRO A 51 0.92 -22.78 21.06
CA PRO A 51 0.70 -24.21 20.95
C PRO A 51 -0.37 -24.53 19.89
N ILE A 52 -0.13 -25.55 19.07
CA ILE A 52 -1.10 -26.02 18.09
C ILE A 52 -2.13 -26.91 18.79
N THR A 53 -3.38 -26.47 18.83
CA THR A 53 -4.53 -27.30 19.23
C THR A 53 -5.00 -28.11 18.03
N LEU A 54 -4.60 -29.39 17.98
CA LEU A 54 -5.11 -30.33 16.99
C LEU A 54 -6.46 -30.89 17.43
N THR A 55 -7.53 -30.45 16.78
CA THR A 55 -8.88 -30.99 17.00
C THR A 55 -9.03 -32.31 16.24
N GLY A 56 -8.86 -33.45 16.92
CA GLY A 56 -9.34 -34.76 16.42
C GLY A 56 -8.32 -35.84 16.04
N GLY A 57 -7.09 -35.86 16.57
CA GLY A 57 -6.12 -36.92 16.24
C GLY A 57 -5.18 -37.30 17.38
N THR A 58 -4.89 -38.61 17.48
CA THR A 58 -4.00 -39.29 18.43
C THR A 58 -2.77 -38.49 18.83
N LYS A 59 -2.56 -38.34 20.15
CA LYS A 59 -1.40 -37.76 20.86
C LYS A 59 -0.24 -37.36 19.93
N ALA A 60 -0.39 -36.22 19.26
CA ALA A 60 0.73 -35.60 18.60
C ALA A 60 1.56 -34.86 19.65
N THR A 61 2.88 -34.95 19.55
CA THR A 61 3.82 -34.07 20.24
C THR A 61 3.35 -32.62 20.09
N ALA A 62 3.35 -31.85 21.18
CA ALA A 62 2.96 -30.45 21.16
C ALA A 62 3.78 -29.72 20.09
N SER A 63 3.14 -29.43 18.96
CA SER A 63 3.73 -28.62 17.91
C SER A 63 3.48 -27.16 18.28
N ILE A 64 4.47 -26.31 18.03
CA ILE A 64 4.45 -24.89 18.38
C ILE A 64 4.51 -24.11 17.07
N ASN A 65 3.57 -23.19 16.85
CA ASN A 65 3.65 -22.20 15.79
C ASN A 65 4.40 -20.98 16.29
N LEU A 66 5.37 -20.50 15.50
CA LEU A 66 5.95 -19.19 15.70
C LEU A 66 5.06 -18.15 15.02
N VAL A 67 4.48 -17.25 15.80
CA VAL A 67 3.56 -16.21 15.34
C VAL A 67 4.24 -14.85 15.43
N ALA A 68 4.22 -14.11 14.32
CA ALA A 68 4.66 -12.73 14.25
C ALA A 68 3.45 -11.80 14.44
N ILE A 69 3.44 -11.04 15.53
CA ILE A 69 2.40 -10.07 15.86
C ILE A 69 2.90 -8.67 15.55
N VAL A 70 2.10 -7.88 14.82
CA VAL A 70 2.36 -6.47 14.53
C VAL A 70 1.18 -5.59 14.93
N PRO A 71 1.42 -4.36 15.43
CA PRO A 71 0.36 -3.44 15.78
C PRO A 71 -0.36 -2.92 14.53
N SER A 72 -1.61 -2.48 14.73
CA SER A 72 -2.37 -1.74 13.71
C SER A 72 -1.60 -0.52 13.19
N ALA A 73 -1.76 -0.22 11.91
CA ALA A 73 -1.22 1.01 11.36
C ALA A 73 -1.94 2.25 11.91
N ILE A 74 -1.20 3.32 12.20
CA ILE A 74 -1.74 4.65 12.49
C ILE A 74 -1.24 5.58 11.39
N VAL A 75 -2.17 6.20 10.66
CA VAL A 75 -1.88 7.14 9.57
C VAL A 75 -2.69 8.39 9.83
N ASN A 76 -2.04 9.56 9.85
CA ASN A 76 -2.69 10.86 10.13
C ASN A 76 -3.55 10.86 11.40
N GLY A 77 -3.11 10.17 12.45
CA GLY A 77 -3.84 10.04 13.71
C GLY A 77 -4.98 9.02 13.73
N VAL A 78 -5.29 8.40 12.58
CA VAL A 78 -6.36 7.38 12.46
C VAL A 78 -5.77 5.98 12.56
N LYS A 79 -6.34 5.15 13.44
CA LYS A 79 -5.99 3.73 13.58
C LYS A 79 -6.71 2.90 12.50
N LEU A 80 -5.93 2.26 11.65
CA LEU A 80 -6.42 1.43 10.54
C LEU A 80 -6.57 -0.04 10.97
N SER A 81 -7.44 -0.77 10.29
CA SER A 81 -7.65 -2.21 10.48
C SER A 81 -7.04 -3.01 9.35
N ALA A 82 -6.35 -4.11 9.69
CA ALA A 82 -5.80 -5.02 8.69
C ALA A 82 -6.94 -5.65 7.88
N SER A 83 -6.82 -5.66 6.56
CA SER A 83 -7.80 -6.23 5.62
C SER A 83 -7.28 -7.47 4.91
N SER A 84 -5.98 -7.55 4.65
CA SER A 84 -5.37 -8.69 3.95
C SER A 84 -3.91 -8.81 4.30
N THR A 85 -3.41 -10.04 4.26
CA THR A 85 -2.01 -10.38 4.45
C THR A 85 -1.58 -11.36 3.38
N ILE A 86 -0.46 -11.07 2.71
CA ILE A 86 0.17 -11.97 1.74
C ILE A 86 1.64 -12.11 2.10
N ILE A 87 2.16 -13.34 2.12
CA ILE A 87 3.58 -13.61 2.38
C ILE A 87 4.24 -14.03 1.06
N ARG A 88 5.33 -13.35 0.69
CA ARG A 88 6.22 -13.75 -0.43
C ARG A 88 7.67 -13.49 -0.07
N ASN A 89 8.54 -14.47 -0.32
CA ASN A 89 9.99 -14.37 -0.10
C ASN A 89 10.35 -13.83 1.29
N ASN A 90 9.76 -14.42 2.34
CA ASN A 90 9.95 -14.01 3.75
C ASN A 90 9.54 -12.56 4.07
N VAL A 91 8.74 -11.92 3.22
CA VAL A 91 8.14 -10.61 3.48
C VAL A 91 6.63 -10.75 3.59
N ALA A 92 6.06 -10.27 4.69
CA ALA A 92 4.62 -10.16 4.89
C ALA A 92 4.14 -8.77 4.47
N TYR A 93 3.29 -8.73 3.44
CA TYR A 93 2.61 -7.55 2.95
C TYR A 93 1.24 -7.48 3.59
N VAL A 94 1.02 -6.45 4.43
CA VAL A 94 -0.24 -6.27 5.15
C VAL A 94 -0.92 -5.00 4.66
N THR A 95 -2.14 -5.15 4.14
CA THR A 95 -2.99 -4.01 3.77
C THR A 95 -3.87 -3.62 4.95
N TYR A 96 -4.03 -2.33 5.14
CA TYR A 96 -4.89 -1.74 6.15
C TYR A 96 -5.87 -0.77 5.51
N HIS A 97 -7.09 -0.71 6.04
CA HIS A 97 -8.11 0.25 5.66
C HIS A 97 -8.64 0.97 6.91
N GLU A 98 -9.10 2.19 6.71
CA GLU A 98 -9.86 2.93 7.70
C GLU A 98 -11.26 2.31 7.85
N ARG A 99 -11.76 2.21 9.08
CA ARG A 99 -13.13 1.74 9.35
C ARG A 99 -14.08 2.92 9.42
N GLY A 100 -15.27 2.76 8.84
CA GLY A 100 -16.32 3.79 8.86
C GLY A 100 -16.43 4.52 7.53
N ASN A 101 -16.63 5.83 7.58
CA ASN A 101 -16.87 6.66 6.40
C ASN A 101 -15.60 7.22 5.76
N GLY A 102 -14.44 7.02 6.41
CA GLY A 102 -13.15 7.41 5.86
C GLY A 102 -12.66 6.43 4.80
N PHE A 103 -11.66 6.88 4.04
CA PHE A 103 -11.10 6.12 2.92
C PHE A 103 -9.58 5.99 3.02
N GLY A 104 -9.01 6.21 4.20
CA GLY A 104 -7.60 6.03 4.46
C GLY A 104 -7.16 4.57 4.25
N GLY A 105 -5.94 4.39 3.77
CA GLY A 105 -5.34 3.08 3.58
C GLY A 105 -3.85 3.08 3.83
N SER A 106 -3.29 1.90 4.10
CA SER A 106 -1.84 1.73 4.19
C SER A 106 -1.43 0.34 3.75
N LEU A 107 -0.26 0.24 3.13
CA LEU A 107 0.43 -1.02 2.87
C LEU A 107 1.75 -1.02 3.64
N ARG A 108 2.01 -2.09 4.40
CA ARG A 108 3.26 -2.28 5.14
C ARG A 108 3.92 -3.60 4.74
N ALA A 109 5.23 -3.56 4.57
CA ALA A 109 6.04 -4.72 4.25
C ALA A 109 6.95 -5.07 5.44
N TYR A 110 6.65 -6.18 6.12
CA TYR A 110 7.40 -6.67 7.27
C TYR A 110 8.34 -7.79 6.84
N ASP A 111 9.61 -7.70 7.23
CA ASP A 111 10.53 -8.83 7.08
C ASP A 111 10.24 -9.84 8.19
N VAL A 112 9.72 -11.00 7.81
CA VAL A 112 9.37 -12.09 8.73
C VAL A 112 10.40 -13.22 8.69
N THR A 113 11.61 -12.91 8.23
CA THR A 113 12.75 -13.81 8.43
C THR A 113 12.92 -14.00 9.93
N VAL A 114 12.79 -15.25 10.37
CA VAL A 114 12.87 -15.62 11.79
C VAL A 114 14.20 -15.08 12.35
N PRO A 115 14.18 -14.24 13.39
CA PRO A 115 15.40 -13.84 14.07
C PRO A 115 16.01 -15.07 14.76
N ASN A 116 17.30 -15.30 14.52
CA ASN A 116 18.09 -16.35 15.18
C ASN A 116 18.20 -16.11 16.69
#